data_AF-A0AAV0NIJ6-F1
#
_entry.id   AF-A0AAV0NIJ6-F1
#
_cell.length_a   1.000
_cell.length_b   1.000
_cell.length_c   1.000
_cell.angle_alpha   90.00
_cell.angle_beta   90.00
_cell.angle_gamma   90.00
#
_symmetry.space_group_name_H-M   'P 1'
#
loop_
_entity.id
_entity.type
_entity.pdbx_description
1 polymer ?
#
loop_
_entity_poly.entity_id
_entity_poly.type
_entity_poly.pdbx_seq_one_letter_code
_entity_poly.pdbx_strand_id
1 'polypeptide(L)'
;MLVQSQKSRREELRLHIANIYRTVAENIWPGMLNRKPVFRLHYLRFIDDTTRQILTAPTENFQEMQPLRYALASVIRFLAPEFVDSKSEKFDLRTRKRLFDLLLSWSDDTGSSWVQDGASDYRREVERYKSSQHYRSKDSVDKISFDKDLSEQIEAIQWASMNAMASLLYGPCFDDNARKMSGRVISWINSLFNDPAPRAPFGYSPTPSHSKYTGESARGVAGRDRHRGSHHRVVLAKLALKNLLLTNLDLFPACIDQCYYSDAAIADGYFSVLAEVYMRQEIPKCEIQRLLSLILYKVVDPNRQIRDDALQMLETLSVREWAEDGMEGCGGYRAAVVGNLPDSYQQFQYKLSCKLAKDHPELSQLLCEEIMQRQLDAVDIIAQHQVLTCMAPWIENLNFWKLKDSGWSERLLKSLYYVTWRHGDQFPDEIEKLWSTIASKAGTSVQFWIS
;
A
#
# COMPACT_ATOMS: atom_id res chain seq x y z
N MET A 1 34.13 -42.65 -5.64
CA MET A 1 33.74 -42.10 -6.97
C MET A 1 32.29 -42.39 -7.35
N LEU A 2 31.80 -43.64 -7.35
CA LEU A 2 30.40 -43.97 -7.72
C LEU A 2 29.33 -43.27 -6.85
N VAL A 3 29.51 -43.21 -5.53
CA VAL A 3 28.56 -42.55 -4.60
C VAL A 3 28.49 -41.04 -4.83
N GLN A 4 29.62 -40.40 -5.14
CA GLN A 4 29.70 -38.96 -5.38
C GLN A 4 29.09 -38.58 -6.74
N SER A 5 29.29 -39.42 -7.76
CA SER A 5 28.63 -39.29 -9.06
C SER A 5 27.11 -39.48 -8.95
N GLN A 6 26.63 -40.42 -8.14
CA GLN A 6 25.20 -40.60 -7.88
C GLN A 6 24.59 -39.43 -7.09
N LYS A 7 25.32 -38.85 -6.13
CA LYS A 7 24.89 -37.67 -5.37
C LYS A 7 24.72 -36.46 -6.28
N SER A 8 25.73 -36.17 -7.11
CA SER A 8 25.70 -35.09 -8.10
C SER A 8 24.55 -35.26 -9.10
N ARG A 9 24.32 -36.47 -9.63
CA ARG A 9 23.19 -36.75 -10.54
C ARG A 9 21.82 -36.56 -9.87
N ARG A 10 21.70 -36.88 -8.57
CA ARG A 10 20.46 -36.66 -7.81
C ARG A 10 20.20 -35.16 -7.61
N GLU A 11 21.25 -34.38 -7.34
CA GLU A 11 21.16 -32.92 -7.19
C GLU A 11 20.76 -32.26 -8.51
N GLU A 12 21.39 -32.65 -9.61
CA GLU A 12 21.03 -32.17 -10.96
C GLU A 12 19.57 -32.49 -11.30
N LEU A 13 19.11 -33.72 -11.04
CA LEU A 13 17.72 -34.11 -11.28
C LEU A 13 16.74 -33.26 -10.45
N ARG A 14 17.08 -32.94 -9.19
CA ARG A 14 16.23 -32.08 -8.35
C ARG A 14 16.10 -30.69 -8.93
N LEU A 15 17.20 -30.10 -9.43
CA LEU A 15 17.16 -28.79 -10.06
C LEU A 15 16.26 -28.78 -11.30
N HIS A 16 16.34 -29.83 -12.12
CA HIS A 16 15.45 -30.01 -13.27
C HIS A 16 13.97 -30.13 -12.83
N ILE A 17 13.70 -30.93 -11.81
CA ILE A 17 12.34 -31.08 -11.24
C ILE A 17 11.82 -29.75 -10.72
N ALA A 18 12.61 -29.01 -9.95
CA ALA A 18 12.23 -27.70 -9.41
C ALA A 18 11.93 -26.69 -10.53
N ASN A 19 12.72 -26.70 -11.61
CA ASN A 19 12.46 -25.89 -12.79
C ASN A 19 11.16 -26.27 -13.51
N ILE A 20 10.83 -27.57 -13.60
CA ILE A 20 9.54 -28.02 -14.15
C ILE A 20 8.39 -27.50 -13.27
N TYR A 21 8.44 -27.69 -11.95
CA TYR A 21 7.42 -27.19 -11.04
C TYR A 21 7.20 -25.69 -11.18
N ARG A 22 8.29 -24.91 -11.24
CA ARG A 22 8.27 -23.46 -11.44
C ARG A 22 7.59 -23.07 -12.76
N THR A 23 8.08 -23.58 -13.89
CA THR A 23 7.56 -23.22 -15.22
C THR A 23 6.10 -23.63 -15.38
N VAL A 24 5.72 -24.78 -14.81
CA VAL A 24 4.32 -25.21 -14.87
C VAL A 24 3.44 -24.36 -13.96
N ALA A 25 3.92 -23.95 -12.78
CA ALA A 25 3.17 -23.08 -11.86
C ALA A 25 2.77 -21.74 -12.50
N GLU A 26 3.67 -21.15 -13.28
CA GLU A 26 3.44 -19.91 -14.06
C GLU A 26 2.25 -20.01 -15.02
N ASN A 27 1.90 -21.22 -15.46
CA ASN A 27 0.87 -21.48 -16.46
C ASN A 27 -0.42 -22.09 -15.85
N ILE A 28 -0.55 -22.09 -14.52
CA ILE A 28 -1.74 -22.58 -13.83
C ILE A 28 -2.84 -21.53 -13.85
N TRP A 29 -3.98 -21.87 -14.45
CA TRP A 29 -5.16 -21.01 -14.49
C TRP A 29 -5.88 -20.96 -13.14
N PRO A 30 -6.50 -19.83 -12.79
CA PRO A 30 -7.30 -19.71 -11.58
C PRO A 30 -8.36 -20.81 -11.43
N GLY A 31 -8.46 -21.40 -10.25
CA GLY A 31 -9.37 -22.50 -9.90
C GLY A 31 -8.93 -23.90 -10.39
N MET A 32 -7.81 -24.03 -11.12
CA MET A 32 -7.38 -25.34 -11.64
C MET A 32 -6.94 -26.29 -10.50
N LEU A 33 -6.28 -25.79 -9.46
CA LEU A 33 -5.87 -26.62 -8.33
C LEU A 33 -7.04 -27.10 -7.49
N ASN A 34 -8.18 -26.41 -7.54
CA ASN A 34 -9.41 -26.89 -6.93
C ASN A 34 -9.94 -28.13 -7.67
N ARG A 35 -9.97 -28.09 -9.01
CA ARG A 35 -10.46 -29.17 -9.88
C ARG A 35 -9.52 -30.37 -9.96
N LYS A 36 -8.21 -30.18 -9.72
CA LYS A 36 -7.19 -31.23 -9.81
C LYS A 36 -6.49 -31.48 -8.46
N PRO A 37 -7.13 -32.21 -7.52
CA PRO A 37 -6.61 -32.41 -6.16
C PRO A 37 -5.26 -33.16 -6.11
N VAL A 38 -5.01 -34.06 -7.05
CA VAL A 38 -3.70 -34.75 -7.19
C VAL A 38 -2.60 -33.74 -7.51
N PHE A 39 -2.89 -32.81 -8.41
CA PHE A 39 -1.93 -31.78 -8.81
C PHE A 39 -1.63 -30.82 -7.66
N ARG A 40 -2.68 -30.39 -6.93
CA ARG A 40 -2.55 -29.63 -5.68
C ARG A 40 -1.67 -30.35 -4.67
N LEU A 41 -1.87 -31.65 -4.44
CA LEU A 41 -1.06 -32.44 -3.52
C LEU A 41 0.43 -32.50 -3.92
N HIS A 42 0.72 -32.62 -5.22
CA HIS A 42 2.10 -32.63 -5.71
C HIS A 42 2.82 -31.30 -5.46
N TYR A 43 2.16 -30.16 -5.68
CA TYR A 43 2.76 -28.87 -5.36
C TYR A 43 2.94 -28.65 -3.87
N LEU A 44 1.98 -29.05 -3.04
CA LEU A 44 2.12 -28.94 -1.58
C LEU A 44 3.28 -29.79 -1.05
N ARG A 45 3.47 -30.99 -1.60
CA ARG A 45 4.64 -31.83 -1.31
C ARG A 45 5.94 -31.16 -1.76
N PHE A 46 5.98 -30.65 -2.99
CA PHE A 46 7.14 -29.92 -3.50
C PHE A 46 7.52 -28.73 -2.58
N ILE A 47 6.53 -27.96 -2.13
CA ILE A 47 6.75 -26.84 -1.21
C ILE A 47 7.32 -27.33 0.12
N ASP A 48 6.73 -28.35 0.77
CA ASP A 48 7.24 -28.86 2.06
C ASP A 48 8.64 -29.48 1.94
N ASP A 49 8.87 -30.31 0.93
CA ASP A 49 10.15 -30.99 0.70
C ASP A 49 11.26 -29.98 0.40
N THR A 50 11.00 -29.00 -0.50
CA THR A 50 11.96 -27.96 -0.85
C THR A 50 12.24 -27.03 0.33
N THR A 51 11.21 -26.65 1.10
CA THR A 51 11.36 -25.85 2.32
C THR A 51 12.25 -26.55 3.34
N ARG A 52 11.98 -27.83 3.61
CA ARG A 52 12.76 -28.65 4.54
C ARG A 52 14.19 -28.80 4.07
N GLN A 53 14.41 -29.01 2.78
CA GLN A 53 15.75 -29.12 2.21
C GLN A 53 16.54 -27.83 2.38
N ILE A 54 15.95 -26.67 2.07
CA ILE A 54 16.64 -25.37 2.23
C ILE A 54 16.99 -25.10 3.70
N LEU A 55 16.08 -25.41 4.64
CA LEU A 55 16.30 -25.18 6.07
C LEU A 55 17.32 -26.12 6.71
N THR A 56 17.52 -27.32 6.15
CA THR A 56 18.44 -28.33 6.69
C THR A 56 19.77 -28.39 5.94
N ALA A 57 19.92 -27.64 4.85
CA ALA A 57 21.13 -27.64 4.05
C ALA A 57 22.31 -27.05 4.84
N PRO A 58 23.49 -27.68 4.80
CA PRO A 58 24.70 -27.11 5.40
C PRO A 58 25.11 -25.85 4.64
N THR A 59 25.81 -24.94 5.32
CA THR A 59 26.27 -23.66 4.74
C THR A 59 27.21 -23.84 3.55
N GLU A 60 27.89 -24.99 3.44
CA GLU A 60 28.74 -25.34 2.30
C GLU A 60 27.96 -25.49 0.99
N ASN A 61 26.67 -25.85 1.07
CA ASN A 61 25.78 -26.03 -0.08
C ASN A 61 25.03 -24.74 -0.46
N PHE A 62 25.49 -23.58 0.02
CA PHE A 62 24.82 -22.29 -0.19
C PHE A 62 24.45 -22.03 -1.66
N GLN A 63 25.40 -22.25 -2.58
CA GLN A 63 25.20 -22.03 -4.02
C GLN A 63 24.19 -23.00 -4.64
N GLU A 64 24.23 -24.26 -4.24
CA GLU A 64 23.33 -25.30 -4.75
C GLU A 64 21.88 -25.06 -4.34
N MET A 65 21.67 -24.37 -3.21
CA MET A 65 20.33 -24.03 -2.73
C MET A 65 19.73 -22.80 -3.44
N GLN A 66 20.52 -21.97 -4.13
CA GLN A 66 20.02 -20.74 -4.77
C GLN A 66 18.91 -20.99 -5.80
N PRO A 67 19.05 -21.96 -6.75
CA PRO A 67 17.97 -22.23 -7.70
C PRO A 67 16.72 -22.82 -7.01
N LEU A 68 16.89 -23.56 -5.91
CA LEU A 68 15.77 -24.10 -5.13
C LEU A 68 15.02 -22.98 -4.40
N ARG A 69 15.71 -21.99 -3.84
CA ARG A 69 15.11 -20.78 -3.26
C ARG A 69 14.28 -20.03 -4.30
N TYR A 70 14.87 -19.81 -5.49
CA TYR A 70 14.17 -19.15 -6.60
C TYR A 70 12.92 -19.94 -7.02
N ALA A 71 13.04 -21.24 -7.28
CA ALA A 71 11.93 -22.09 -7.69
C ALA A 71 10.81 -22.16 -6.63
N LEU A 72 11.17 -22.27 -5.35
CA LEU A 72 10.20 -22.25 -4.26
C LEU A 72 9.42 -20.93 -4.21
N ALA A 73 10.14 -19.79 -4.24
CA ALA A 73 9.51 -18.48 -4.23
C ALA A 73 8.59 -18.30 -5.46
N SER A 74 9.04 -18.65 -6.65
CA SER A 74 8.22 -18.58 -7.86
C SER A 74 6.96 -19.45 -7.77
N VAL A 75 7.07 -20.70 -7.30
CA VAL A 75 5.89 -21.59 -7.14
C VAL A 75 4.90 -20.99 -6.14
N ILE A 76 5.38 -20.48 -5.00
CA ILE A 76 4.52 -19.84 -3.99
C ILE A 76 3.83 -18.59 -4.56
N ARG A 77 4.56 -17.75 -5.31
CA ARG A 77 4.02 -16.56 -5.96
C ARG A 77 2.78 -16.87 -6.79
N PHE A 78 2.82 -17.91 -7.61
CA PHE A 78 1.69 -18.22 -8.50
C PHE A 78 0.57 -19.01 -7.82
N LEU A 79 0.90 -19.87 -6.84
CA LEU A 79 -0.06 -20.86 -6.35
C LEU A 79 -0.59 -20.60 -4.94
N ALA A 80 -0.02 -19.65 -4.19
CA ALA A 80 -0.53 -19.33 -2.85
C ALA A 80 -2.04 -18.97 -2.85
N PRO A 81 -2.55 -18.11 -3.76
CA PRO A 81 -3.99 -17.82 -3.82
C PRO A 81 -4.83 -19.06 -4.16
N GLU A 82 -4.37 -19.89 -5.11
CA GLU A 82 -5.03 -21.14 -5.51
C GLU A 82 -5.15 -22.15 -4.35
N PHE A 83 -4.15 -22.23 -3.47
CA PHE A 83 -4.21 -23.09 -2.29
C PHE A 83 -5.21 -22.59 -1.25
N VAL A 84 -5.33 -21.27 -1.10
CA VAL A 84 -6.31 -20.63 -0.22
C VAL A 84 -7.72 -20.86 -0.75
N ASP A 85 -7.97 -20.59 -2.04
CA ASP A 85 -9.30 -20.76 -2.66
C ASP A 85 -9.74 -22.23 -2.70
N SER A 86 -8.80 -23.17 -2.82
CA SER A 86 -9.09 -24.60 -2.74
C SER A 86 -9.30 -25.12 -1.32
N LYS A 87 -9.25 -24.25 -0.30
CA LYS A 87 -9.45 -24.58 1.13
C LYS A 87 -8.60 -25.77 1.60
N SER A 88 -7.35 -25.82 1.13
CA SER A 88 -6.45 -26.92 1.45
C SER A 88 -6.02 -26.90 2.92
N GLU A 89 -6.36 -27.93 3.69
CA GLU A 89 -5.94 -28.08 5.10
C GLU A 89 -4.41 -28.08 5.28
N LYS A 90 -3.66 -28.52 4.28
CA LYS A 90 -2.19 -28.54 4.28
C LYS A 90 -1.56 -27.17 4.00
N PHE A 91 -2.36 -26.16 3.68
CA PHE A 91 -1.94 -24.79 3.43
C PHE A 91 -2.66 -23.83 4.38
N ASP A 92 -2.60 -24.18 5.67
CA ASP A 92 -3.21 -23.43 6.75
C ASP A 92 -2.44 -22.13 7.08
N LEU A 93 -2.98 -21.35 8.03
CA LEU A 93 -2.39 -20.08 8.48
C LEU A 93 -0.96 -20.27 8.99
N ARG A 94 -0.69 -21.38 9.70
CA ARG A 94 0.63 -21.68 10.25
C ARG A 94 1.65 -21.94 9.14
N THR A 95 1.27 -22.70 8.12
CA THR A 95 2.12 -22.98 6.96
C THR A 95 2.39 -21.71 6.16
N ARG A 96 1.34 -20.91 5.88
CA ARG A 96 1.48 -19.62 5.19
C ARG A 96 2.42 -18.67 5.95
N LYS A 97 2.26 -18.54 7.26
CA LYS A 97 3.13 -17.71 8.12
C LYS A 97 4.59 -18.18 8.05
N ARG A 98 4.83 -19.49 8.20
CA ARG A 98 6.17 -20.07 8.15
C ARG A 98 6.85 -19.79 6.80
N LEU A 99 6.12 -19.91 5.70
CA LEU A 99 6.62 -19.58 4.36
C LEU A 99 6.90 -18.08 4.21
N PHE A 100 6.03 -17.22 4.75
CA PHE A 100 6.24 -15.78 4.75
C PHE A 100 7.51 -15.39 5.51
N ASP A 101 7.68 -15.87 6.75
CA ASP A 101 8.87 -15.58 7.56
C ASP A 101 10.16 -16.13 6.90
N LEU A 102 10.09 -17.31 6.24
CA LEU A 102 11.21 -17.87 5.48
C LEU A 102 11.60 -16.97 4.30
N LEU A 103 10.64 -16.55 3.48
CA LEU A 103 10.89 -15.70 2.32
C LEU A 103 11.39 -14.31 2.74
N LEU A 104 10.83 -13.76 3.82
CA LEU A 104 11.27 -12.51 4.41
C LEU A 104 12.75 -12.55 4.80
N SER A 105 13.23 -13.68 5.34
CA SER A 105 14.64 -13.86 5.71
C SER A 105 15.62 -13.70 4.53
N TRP A 106 15.13 -13.82 3.28
CA TRP A 106 15.93 -13.64 2.07
C TRP A 106 15.87 -12.21 1.52
N SER A 107 14.92 -11.38 1.96
CA SER A 107 14.52 -10.09 1.33
C SER A 107 15.04 -8.82 2.02
N ASP A 108 16.07 -8.92 2.85
CA ASP A 108 16.44 -7.95 3.92
C ASP A 108 16.98 -6.56 3.50
N ASP A 109 16.68 -6.09 2.27
CA ASP A 109 17.16 -4.81 1.72
C ASP A 109 16.14 -3.66 1.80
N THR A 110 14.96 -3.91 2.36
CA THR A 110 14.06 -2.84 2.79
C THR A 110 14.58 -2.32 4.13
N GLY A 111 15.18 -1.13 4.15
CA GLY A 111 15.80 -0.44 5.30
C GLY A 111 14.87 -0.13 6.48
N SER A 112 14.11 -1.12 6.89
CA SER A 112 13.26 -1.13 8.06
C SER A 112 14.15 -1.14 9.30
N SER A 113 14.02 -0.09 10.12
CA SER A 113 14.75 0.10 11.38
C SER A 113 14.51 -1.01 12.43
N TRP A 114 13.71 -2.02 12.11
CA TRP A 114 13.28 -3.08 13.02
C TRP A 114 14.24 -4.25 13.11
N VAL A 115 15.16 -4.42 12.16
CA VAL A 115 16.32 -5.31 12.31
C VAL A 115 17.45 -4.50 12.94
N GLN A 116 17.22 -4.03 14.15
CA GLN A 116 18.24 -3.34 14.94
C GLN A 116 19.23 -4.31 15.61
N ASP A 117 19.17 -5.61 15.27
CA ASP A 117 20.08 -6.61 15.80
C ASP A 117 20.45 -7.66 14.74
N GLY A 118 21.64 -7.51 14.16
CA GLY A 118 22.28 -8.47 13.26
C GLY A 118 21.75 -8.49 11.82
N ALA A 119 22.66 -8.43 10.83
CA ALA A 119 22.32 -8.77 9.44
C ALA A 119 21.57 -10.11 9.36
N SER A 120 20.57 -10.28 8.48
CA SER A 120 19.94 -11.61 8.31
C SER A 120 20.99 -12.70 8.11
N ASP A 121 20.72 -13.89 8.64
CA ASP A 121 21.61 -15.04 8.48
C ASP A 121 21.92 -15.30 7.00
N TYR A 122 20.94 -15.07 6.12
CA TYR A 122 21.11 -15.15 4.67
C TYR A 122 22.11 -14.12 4.12
N ARG A 123 22.03 -12.84 4.53
CA ARG A 123 23.02 -11.82 4.12
C ARG A 123 24.43 -12.20 4.62
N ARG A 124 24.54 -12.70 5.86
CA ARG A 124 25.83 -13.19 6.38
C ARG A 124 26.37 -14.40 5.61
N GLU A 125 25.49 -15.27 5.12
CA GLU A 125 25.88 -16.40 4.27
C GLU A 125 26.33 -15.95 2.88
N VAL A 126 25.65 -14.99 2.27
CA VAL A 126 26.07 -14.35 1.02
C VAL A 126 27.49 -13.80 1.16
N GLU A 127 27.76 -12.99 2.19
CA GLU A 127 29.08 -12.38 2.40
C GLU A 127 30.17 -13.40 2.68
N ARG A 128 29.85 -14.47 3.43
CA ARG A 128 30.77 -15.59 3.66
C ARG A 128 31.08 -16.33 2.36
N TYR A 129 30.07 -16.64 1.56
CA TYR A 129 30.25 -17.32 0.28
C TYR A 129 31.07 -16.46 -0.69
N LYS A 130 30.73 -15.17 -0.81
CA LYS A 130 31.48 -14.18 -1.58
C LYS A 130 32.95 -14.16 -1.16
N SER A 131 33.22 -13.95 0.12
CA SER A 131 34.60 -13.93 0.66
C SER A 131 35.37 -15.22 0.36
N SER A 132 34.72 -16.38 0.46
CA SER A 132 35.34 -17.68 0.14
C SER A 132 35.76 -17.80 -1.33
N GLN A 133 34.97 -17.26 -2.26
CA GLN A 133 35.29 -17.28 -3.69
C GLN A 133 36.38 -16.26 -4.04
N HIS A 134 36.37 -15.10 -3.39
CA HIS A 134 37.42 -14.08 -3.53
C HIS A 134 38.79 -14.57 -3.08
N TYR A 135 38.87 -15.49 -2.11
CA TYR A 135 40.12 -16.13 -1.70
C TYR A 135 40.63 -17.14 -2.75
N ARG A 136 39.73 -17.79 -3.49
CA ARG A 136 40.08 -18.79 -4.51
C ARG A 136 40.49 -18.18 -5.85
N SER A 137 39.96 -17.00 -6.18
CA SER A 137 40.34 -16.27 -7.40
C SER A 137 41.48 -15.28 -7.12
N LYS A 138 42.47 -15.22 -8.03
CA LYS A 138 43.59 -14.26 -7.96
C LYS A 138 43.42 -13.08 -8.90
N ASP A 139 42.60 -13.22 -9.95
CA ASP A 139 42.35 -12.19 -10.96
C ASP A 139 41.24 -11.22 -10.49
N SER A 140 41.46 -9.91 -10.68
CA SER A 140 40.48 -8.88 -10.33
C SER A 140 39.30 -8.84 -11.29
N VAL A 141 39.48 -9.23 -12.56
CA VAL A 141 38.40 -9.24 -13.56
C VAL A 141 37.41 -10.35 -13.25
N ASP A 142 37.89 -11.56 -12.95
CA ASP A 142 37.06 -12.70 -12.57
C ASP A 142 36.24 -12.42 -11.30
N LYS A 143 36.83 -11.71 -10.34
CA LYS A 143 36.14 -11.28 -9.10
C LYS A 143 34.98 -10.33 -9.38
N ILE A 144 35.17 -9.37 -10.28
CA ILE A 144 34.13 -8.41 -10.64
C ILE A 144 32.98 -9.12 -11.38
N SER A 145 33.31 -10.02 -12.32
CA SER A 145 32.30 -10.79 -13.04
C SER A 145 31.49 -11.68 -12.08
N PHE A 146 32.18 -12.40 -11.20
CA PHE A 146 31.53 -13.23 -10.18
C PHE A 146 30.61 -12.42 -9.26
N ASP A 147 31.08 -11.26 -8.77
CA ASP A 147 30.29 -10.39 -7.89
C ASP A 147 29.03 -9.91 -8.56
N LYS A 148 29.12 -9.58 -9.86
CA LYS A 148 27.97 -9.17 -10.65
C LYS A 148 26.95 -10.30 -10.80
N ASP A 149 27.40 -11.49 -11.22
CA ASP A 149 26.52 -12.65 -11.41
C ASP A 149 25.85 -13.09 -10.09
N LEU A 150 26.59 -13.06 -8.99
CA LEU A 150 26.06 -13.35 -7.66
C LEU A 150 25.02 -12.29 -7.23
N SER A 151 25.29 -11.01 -7.47
CA SER A 151 24.34 -9.92 -7.16
C SER A 151 23.04 -10.08 -7.95
N GLU A 152 23.12 -10.35 -9.26
CA GLU A 152 21.94 -10.56 -10.11
C GLU A 152 21.12 -11.77 -9.64
N GLN A 153 21.77 -12.87 -9.25
CA GLN A 153 21.09 -14.05 -8.69
C GLN A 153 20.39 -13.72 -7.36
N ILE A 154 21.03 -12.97 -6.47
CA ILE A 154 20.45 -12.59 -5.17
C ILE A 154 19.26 -11.67 -5.38
N GLU A 155 19.38 -10.66 -6.25
CA GLU A 155 18.29 -9.73 -6.58
C GLU A 155 17.09 -10.48 -7.17
N ALA A 156 17.33 -11.47 -8.06
CA ALA A 156 16.26 -12.29 -8.61
C ALA A 156 15.52 -13.11 -7.54
N ILE A 157 16.25 -13.68 -6.57
CA ILE A 157 15.66 -14.43 -5.46
C ILE A 157 14.91 -13.50 -4.51
N GLN A 158 15.47 -12.35 -4.17
CA GLN A 158 14.81 -11.33 -3.35
C GLN A 158 13.51 -10.86 -3.98
N TRP A 159 13.55 -10.56 -5.28
CA TRP A 159 12.38 -10.13 -6.04
C TRP A 159 11.30 -11.21 -6.09
N ALA A 160 11.67 -12.45 -6.41
CA ALA A 160 10.75 -13.58 -6.40
C ALA A 160 10.14 -13.80 -4.99
N SER A 161 10.95 -13.65 -3.95
CA SER A 161 10.53 -13.83 -2.55
C SER A 161 9.52 -12.78 -2.12
N MET A 162 9.75 -11.49 -2.42
CA MET A 162 8.79 -10.43 -2.11
C MET A 162 7.47 -10.59 -2.86
N ASN A 163 7.51 -11.04 -4.12
CA ASN A 163 6.29 -11.36 -4.88
C ASN A 163 5.54 -12.55 -4.26
N ALA A 164 6.27 -13.57 -3.81
CA ALA A 164 5.70 -14.72 -3.11
C ALA A 164 5.08 -14.32 -1.77
N MET A 165 5.74 -13.44 -1.01
CA MET A 165 5.21 -12.85 0.22
C MET A 165 3.91 -12.09 -0.04
N ALA A 166 3.85 -11.25 -1.07
CA ALA A 166 2.63 -10.55 -1.46
C ALA A 166 1.49 -11.52 -1.80
N SER A 167 1.77 -12.62 -2.52
CA SER A 167 0.78 -13.66 -2.81
C SER A 167 0.32 -14.41 -1.55
N LEU A 168 1.21 -14.63 -0.59
CA LEU A 168 0.87 -15.28 0.68
C LEU A 168 -0.08 -14.45 1.55
N LEU A 169 -0.18 -13.13 1.34
CA LEU A 169 -1.12 -12.27 2.06
C LEU A 169 -2.58 -12.46 1.62
N TYR A 170 -2.84 -13.09 0.47
CA TYR A 170 -4.19 -13.46 0.07
C TYR A 170 -4.71 -14.58 0.97
N GLY A 171 -5.91 -14.40 1.53
CA GLY A 171 -6.53 -15.26 2.53
C GLY A 171 -6.51 -14.63 3.94
N PRO A 172 -7.15 -15.27 4.93
CA PRO A 172 -7.24 -14.71 6.28
C PRO A 172 -5.84 -14.38 6.85
N CYS A 173 -5.74 -13.29 7.62
CA CYS A 173 -4.50 -12.88 8.25
C CYS A 173 -3.85 -14.03 9.05
N PHE A 174 -2.52 -14.09 9.00
CA PHE A 174 -1.75 -15.15 9.67
C PHE A 174 -1.94 -15.16 11.19
N ASP A 175 -1.97 -13.97 11.79
CA ASP A 175 -2.06 -13.71 13.22
C ASP A 175 -2.47 -12.24 13.47
N ASP A 176 -2.58 -11.86 14.75
CA ASP A 176 -2.93 -10.50 15.15
C ASP A 176 -1.87 -9.46 14.78
N ASN A 177 -0.60 -9.85 14.62
CA ASN A 177 0.44 -8.90 14.21
C ASN A 177 0.24 -8.49 12.74
N ALA A 178 -0.16 -9.43 11.87
CA ALA A 178 -0.48 -9.14 10.48
C ALA A 178 -1.69 -8.20 10.30
N ARG A 179 -2.58 -8.12 11.30
CA ARG A 179 -3.78 -7.25 11.29
C ARG A 179 -3.53 -5.83 11.77
N LYS A 180 -2.48 -5.61 12.57
CA LYS A 180 -2.18 -4.29 13.15
C LYS A 180 -1.56 -3.37 12.10
N MET A 181 -2.00 -2.11 12.05
CA MET A 181 -1.37 -1.08 11.21
C MET A 181 0.09 -0.79 11.61
N SER A 182 0.44 -1.03 12.88
CA SER A 182 1.83 -1.01 13.37
C SER A 182 2.54 -2.36 13.27
N GLY A 183 1.90 -3.34 12.63
CA GLY A 183 2.38 -4.71 12.49
C GLY A 183 3.49 -4.87 11.46
N ARG A 184 4.18 -6.02 11.48
CA ARG A 184 5.34 -6.30 10.60
C ARG A 184 4.94 -6.33 9.13
N VAL A 185 3.77 -6.88 8.80
CA VAL A 185 3.26 -6.96 7.43
C VAL A 185 3.01 -5.57 6.85
N ILE A 186 2.29 -4.72 7.60
CA ILE A 186 1.99 -3.35 7.17
C ILE A 186 3.26 -2.51 7.09
N SER A 187 4.16 -2.63 8.07
CA SER A 187 5.47 -1.96 8.01
C SER A 187 6.29 -2.39 6.79
N TRP A 188 6.26 -3.67 6.42
CA TRP A 188 6.94 -4.16 5.21
C TRP A 188 6.30 -3.56 3.95
N ILE A 189 4.97 -3.57 3.83
CA ILE A 189 4.26 -2.94 2.71
C ILE A 189 4.63 -1.44 2.60
N ASN A 190 4.61 -0.72 3.73
CA ASN A 190 4.95 0.70 3.75
C ASN A 190 6.40 0.96 3.34
N SER A 191 7.32 0.06 3.71
CA SER A 191 8.73 0.15 3.27
C SER A 191 8.92 -0.04 1.76
N LEU A 192 7.96 -0.65 1.06
CA LEU A 192 7.97 -0.79 -0.39
C LEU A 192 7.43 0.45 -1.13
N PHE A 193 6.58 1.25 -0.47
CA PHE A 193 6.16 2.55 -0.98
C PHE A 193 7.29 3.58 -0.90
N ASN A 194 8.16 3.46 0.11
CA ASN A 194 9.24 4.41 0.37
C ASN A 194 10.52 4.01 -0.38
N ASP A 195 11.10 4.95 -1.12
CA ASP A 195 12.43 4.79 -1.70
C ASP A 195 13.48 4.88 -0.57
N PRO A 196 14.46 3.97 -0.44
CA PRO A 196 15.60 4.23 0.42
C PRO A 196 16.33 5.49 -0.09
N ALA A 197 16.12 6.61 0.60
CA ALA A 197 16.82 7.86 0.31
C ALA A 197 18.33 7.59 0.24
N PRO A 198 19.05 8.17 -0.74
CA PRO A 198 20.49 8.00 -0.82
C PRO A 198 21.11 8.49 0.49
N ARG A 199 21.72 7.58 1.25
CA ARG A 199 22.65 7.99 2.31
C ARG A 199 23.74 8.81 1.62
N ALA A 200 23.76 10.11 1.88
CA ALA A 200 24.89 10.93 1.48
C ALA A 200 26.16 10.28 2.08
N PRO A 201 27.25 10.14 1.30
CA PRO A 201 28.54 9.77 1.87
C PRO A 201 28.84 10.75 3.01
N PHE A 202 29.17 10.22 4.18
CA PHE A 202 29.61 11.04 5.31
C PHE A 202 30.73 11.99 4.83
N GLY A 203 30.50 13.29 5.00
CA GLY A 203 31.51 14.33 4.79
C GLY A 203 31.30 15.22 3.57
N TYR A 204 30.23 16.01 3.53
CA TYR A 204 30.25 17.30 2.81
C TYR A 204 29.49 18.34 3.63
N SER A 205 30.23 19.23 4.27
CA SER A 205 29.67 20.46 4.86
C SER A 205 29.24 21.41 3.73
N PRO A 206 28.11 22.12 3.87
CA PRO A 206 27.68 23.09 2.87
C PRO A 206 28.39 24.42 3.13
N THR A 207 29.40 24.74 2.31
CA THR A 207 29.82 26.13 2.11
C THR A 207 29.45 26.56 0.69
N PRO A 208 28.83 27.75 0.52
CA PRO A 208 28.44 28.22 -0.81
C PRO A 208 29.64 28.86 -1.50
N SER A 209 30.08 28.28 -2.62
CA SER A 209 31.02 28.93 -3.53
C SER A 209 30.50 28.88 -4.96
N HIS A 210 30.29 30.08 -5.52
CA HIS A 210 30.05 30.33 -6.92
C HIS A 210 31.25 29.87 -7.77
N SER A 211 31.01 29.10 -8.84
CA SER A 211 31.58 29.37 -10.17
C SER A 211 30.97 28.46 -11.26
N LYS A 212 31.10 28.95 -12.49
CA LYS A 212 30.45 28.59 -13.76
C LYS A 212 31.21 27.51 -14.55
N TYR A 213 30.44 26.84 -15.41
CA TYR A 213 30.76 26.26 -16.74
C TYR A 213 31.36 24.84 -16.90
N THR A 214 30.61 24.08 -17.71
CA THR A 214 30.95 23.02 -18.69
C THR A 214 31.54 21.68 -18.25
N GLY A 215 30.83 20.62 -18.65
CA GLY A 215 31.32 19.26 -18.69
C GLY A 215 30.16 18.27 -18.80
N GLU A 216 29.79 17.89 -20.02
CA GLU A 216 28.92 16.74 -20.28
C GLU A 216 29.38 15.55 -19.44
N SER A 217 28.48 14.97 -18.64
CA SER A 217 28.78 13.79 -17.85
C SER A 217 27.60 12.84 -17.90
N ALA A 218 27.91 11.63 -18.35
CA ALA A 218 27.07 10.46 -18.51
C ALA A 218 26.40 9.99 -17.20
N ARG A 219 25.45 10.77 -16.67
CA ARG A 219 24.63 10.41 -15.49
C ARG A 219 23.22 9.93 -15.84
N GLY A 220 22.89 9.78 -17.13
CA GLY A 220 21.53 9.47 -17.58
C GLY A 220 21.08 8.00 -17.43
N VAL A 221 22.00 7.04 -17.31
CA VAL A 221 21.65 5.61 -17.34
C VAL A 221 21.32 5.06 -15.94
N ALA A 222 22.13 5.37 -14.93
CA ALA A 222 21.91 4.93 -13.55
C ALA A 222 20.62 5.52 -12.92
N GLY A 223 20.16 6.70 -13.39
CA GLY A 223 18.91 7.31 -12.94
C GLY A 223 17.66 6.60 -13.48
N ARG A 224 17.71 6.08 -14.72
CA ARG A 224 16.58 5.37 -15.34
C ARG A 224 16.33 4.00 -14.71
N ASP A 225 17.38 3.23 -14.44
CA ASP A 225 17.24 1.90 -13.84
C ASP A 225 16.75 1.97 -12.38
N ARG A 226 17.14 3.01 -11.64
CA ARG A 226 16.65 3.26 -10.26
C ARG A 226 15.17 3.63 -10.23
N HIS A 227 14.72 4.52 -11.13
CA HIS A 227 13.30 4.87 -11.26
C HIS A 227 12.45 3.65 -11.61
N ARG A 228 12.98 2.77 -12.48
CA ARG A 228 12.33 1.52 -12.86
C ARG A 228 12.23 0.56 -11.67
N GLY A 229 13.30 0.41 -10.87
CA GLY A 229 13.29 -0.38 -9.64
C GLY A 229 12.30 0.12 -8.59
N SER A 230 12.23 1.44 -8.39
CA SER A 230 11.28 2.09 -7.47
C SER A 230 9.82 1.86 -7.89
N HIS A 231 9.50 2.05 -9.18
CA HIS A 231 8.15 1.80 -9.70
C HIS A 231 7.69 0.34 -9.48
N HIS A 232 8.58 -0.64 -9.69
CA HIS A 232 8.24 -2.04 -9.46
C HIS A 232 7.94 -2.32 -7.97
N ARG A 233 8.68 -1.71 -7.03
CA ARG A 233 8.40 -1.84 -5.59
C ARG A 233 7.04 -1.27 -5.20
N VAL A 234 6.66 -0.12 -5.75
CA VAL A 234 5.32 0.47 -5.54
C VAL A 234 4.21 -0.45 -6.07
N VAL A 235 4.38 -1.03 -7.26
CA VAL A 235 3.42 -2.01 -7.83
C VAL A 235 3.29 -3.23 -6.91
N LEU A 236 4.40 -3.73 -6.38
CA LEU A 236 4.42 -4.84 -5.45
C LEU A 236 3.75 -4.50 -4.11
N ALA A 237 3.96 -3.29 -3.58
CA ALA A 237 3.30 -2.79 -2.38
C ALA A 237 1.78 -2.77 -2.55
N LYS A 238 1.29 -2.23 -3.68
CA LYS A 238 -0.13 -2.21 -4.03
C LYS A 238 -0.70 -3.63 -4.14
N LEU A 239 0.02 -4.56 -4.79
CA LEU A 239 -0.38 -5.96 -4.90
C LEU A 239 -0.49 -6.65 -3.53
N ALA A 240 0.51 -6.45 -2.66
CA ALA A 240 0.54 -7.00 -1.31
C ALA A 240 -0.64 -6.50 -0.45
N LEU A 241 -0.86 -5.17 -0.46
CA LEU A 241 -1.96 -4.56 0.27
C LEU A 241 -3.33 -5.00 -0.26
N LYS A 242 -3.46 -5.12 -1.57
CA LYS A 242 -4.69 -5.61 -2.21
C LYS A 242 -4.99 -7.05 -1.81
N ASN A 243 -4.01 -7.94 -1.89
CA ASN A 243 -4.18 -9.34 -1.50
C ASN A 243 -4.61 -9.47 -0.04
N LEU A 244 -4.01 -8.66 0.84
CA LEU A 244 -4.41 -8.58 2.24
C LEU A 244 -5.88 -8.12 2.38
N LEU A 245 -6.25 -7.01 1.76
CA LEU A 245 -7.58 -6.40 1.92
C LEU A 245 -8.70 -7.24 1.29
N LEU A 246 -8.48 -7.87 0.14
CA LEU A 246 -9.51 -8.65 -0.56
C LEU A 246 -10.17 -9.72 0.31
N THR A 247 -9.44 -10.24 1.30
CA THR A 247 -9.90 -11.32 2.18
C THR A 247 -10.02 -10.93 3.66
N ASN A 248 -9.71 -9.68 4.00
CA ASN A 248 -9.73 -9.14 5.36
C ASN A 248 -10.36 -7.73 5.34
N LEU A 249 -11.62 -7.65 4.90
CA LEU A 249 -12.33 -6.38 4.69
C LEU A 249 -12.54 -5.56 5.97
N ASP A 250 -12.44 -6.19 7.14
CA ASP A 250 -12.46 -5.51 8.44
C ASP A 250 -11.28 -4.55 8.64
N LEU A 251 -10.20 -4.70 7.87
CA LEU A 251 -9.05 -3.78 7.88
C LEU A 251 -9.32 -2.50 7.06
N PHE A 252 -10.34 -2.50 6.20
CA PHE A 252 -10.63 -1.40 5.28
C PHE A 252 -10.77 -0.04 6.00
N PRO A 253 -11.51 0.08 7.13
CA PRO A 253 -11.64 1.35 7.83
C PRO A 253 -10.31 1.90 8.38
N ALA A 254 -9.43 1.02 8.88
CA ALA A 254 -8.11 1.45 9.36
C ALA A 254 -7.15 1.81 8.20
N CYS A 255 -7.34 1.20 7.02
CA CYS A 255 -6.60 1.58 5.82
C CYS A 255 -7.04 2.93 5.24
N ILE A 256 -8.30 3.33 5.41
CA ILE A 256 -8.77 4.69 5.05
C ILE A 256 -7.92 5.74 5.76
N ASP A 257 -7.56 5.52 7.03
CA ASP A 257 -6.78 6.48 7.81
C ASP A 257 -5.36 6.65 7.22
N GLN A 258 -4.80 5.60 6.61
CA GLN A 258 -3.50 5.67 5.92
C GLN A 258 -3.55 6.52 4.64
N CYS A 259 -4.72 6.78 4.07
CA CYS A 259 -4.86 7.68 2.91
C CYS A 259 -4.67 9.16 3.25
N TYR A 260 -4.65 9.51 4.54
CA TYR A 260 -4.40 10.85 5.06
C TYR A 260 -3.00 10.96 5.67
N TYR A 261 -2.15 9.94 5.49
CA TYR A 261 -0.80 9.94 6.02
C TYR A 261 0.05 11.02 5.33
N SER A 262 0.97 11.63 6.07
CA SER A 262 1.80 12.74 5.57
C SER A 262 2.76 12.34 4.44
N ASP A 263 3.07 11.05 4.31
CA ASP A 263 3.84 10.54 3.17
C ASP A 263 2.91 10.25 1.99
N ALA A 264 3.00 11.11 0.97
CA ALA A 264 2.16 11.01 -0.24
C ALA A 264 2.29 9.66 -0.95
N ALA A 265 3.48 9.03 -0.94
CA ALA A 265 3.67 7.74 -1.62
C ALA A 265 2.86 6.62 -0.95
N ILE A 266 2.82 6.64 0.39
CA ILE A 266 1.98 5.72 1.19
C ILE A 266 0.51 6.08 0.99
N ALA A 267 0.12 7.35 1.19
CA ALA A 267 -1.26 7.79 1.11
C ALA A 267 -1.92 7.43 -0.24
N ASP A 268 -1.25 7.73 -1.34
CA ASP A 268 -1.72 7.42 -2.70
C ASP A 268 -1.69 5.93 -2.99
N GLY A 269 -0.69 5.23 -2.44
CA GLY A 269 -0.56 3.78 -2.48
C GLY A 269 -1.79 3.07 -1.89
N TYR A 270 -2.15 3.45 -0.67
CA TYR A 270 -3.33 2.93 0.03
C TYR A 270 -4.61 3.32 -0.69
N PHE A 271 -4.73 4.58 -1.10
CA PHE A 271 -5.94 5.06 -1.77
C PHE A 271 -6.21 4.29 -3.06
N SER A 272 -5.18 4.10 -3.91
CA SER A 272 -5.31 3.33 -5.16
C SER A 272 -5.86 1.92 -4.90
N VAL A 273 -5.37 1.26 -3.85
CA VAL A 273 -5.78 -0.10 -3.52
C VAL A 273 -7.19 -0.12 -2.94
N LEU A 274 -7.53 0.82 -2.05
CA LEU A 274 -8.87 0.92 -1.48
C LEU A 274 -9.92 1.22 -2.56
N ALA A 275 -9.62 2.11 -3.50
CA ALA A 275 -10.45 2.36 -4.67
C ALA A 275 -10.68 1.08 -5.46
N GLU A 276 -9.61 0.35 -5.79
CA GLU A 276 -9.72 -0.89 -6.53
C GLU A 276 -10.53 -1.97 -5.78
N VAL A 277 -10.30 -2.15 -4.47
CA VAL A 277 -11.02 -3.13 -3.65
C VAL A 277 -12.49 -2.75 -3.52
N TYR A 278 -12.78 -1.47 -3.23
CA TYR A 278 -14.15 -0.95 -3.12
C TYR A 278 -14.92 -1.14 -4.42
N MET A 279 -14.32 -0.84 -5.58
CA MET A 279 -14.96 -1.05 -6.89
C MET A 279 -15.25 -2.52 -7.20
N ARG A 280 -14.46 -3.45 -6.68
CA ARG A 280 -14.60 -4.89 -6.93
C ARG A 280 -15.61 -5.59 -6.04
N GLN A 281 -15.72 -5.17 -4.78
CA GLN A 281 -16.58 -5.83 -3.79
C GLN A 281 -17.16 -4.85 -2.79
N GLU A 282 -18.35 -5.17 -2.28
CA GLU A 282 -18.98 -4.41 -1.20
C GLU A 282 -18.18 -4.56 0.10
N ILE A 283 -18.06 -3.45 0.82
CA ILE A 283 -17.32 -3.39 2.09
C ILE A 283 -18.34 -3.42 3.23
N PRO A 284 -18.41 -4.51 4.02
CA PRO A 284 -19.35 -4.61 5.11
C PRO A 284 -19.18 -3.47 6.11
N LYS A 285 -20.29 -2.82 6.49
CA LYS A 285 -20.31 -1.73 7.49
C LYS A 285 -19.40 -0.54 7.13
N CYS A 286 -19.17 -0.30 5.85
CA CYS A 286 -18.46 0.90 5.43
C CYS A 286 -19.43 2.09 5.48
N GLU A 287 -19.13 3.05 6.34
CA GLU A 287 -19.91 4.25 6.51
C GLU A 287 -19.75 5.19 5.31
N ILE A 288 -20.87 5.61 4.72
CA ILE A 288 -20.91 6.49 3.53
C ILE A 288 -20.12 7.78 3.78
N GLN A 289 -20.28 8.41 4.95
CA GLN A 289 -19.57 9.64 5.30
C GLN A 289 -18.05 9.49 5.29
N ARG A 290 -17.51 8.33 5.68
CA ARG A 290 -16.06 8.08 5.71
C ARG A 290 -15.49 7.98 4.30
N LEU A 291 -16.19 7.27 3.42
CA LEU A 291 -15.84 7.18 2.00
C LEU A 291 -15.97 8.54 1.31
N LEU A 292 -17.06 9.26 1.55
CA LEU A 292 -17.32 10.54 0.91
C LEU A 292 -16.31 11.60 1.34
N SER A 293 -15.94 11.63 2.62
CA SER A 293 -14.85 12.47 3.13
C SER A 293 -13.53 12.17 2.42
N LEU A 294 -13.18 10.89 2.26
CA LEU A 294 -11.97 10.46 1.56
C LEU A 294 -11.99 10.83 0.07
N ILE A 295 -13.12 10.64 -0.60
CA ILE A 295 -13.31 11.02 -2.01
C ILE A 295 -13.12 12.52 -2.16
N LEU A 296 -13.83 13.33 -1.36
CA LEU A 296 -13.72 14.79 -1.41
C LEU A 296 -12.29 15.26 -1.12
N TYR A 297 -11.57 14.58 -0.24
CA TYR A 297 -10.16 14.82 0.00
C TYR A 297 -9.29 14.49 -1.24
N LYS A 298 -9.53 13.36 -1.91
CA LYS A 298 -8.68 12.89 -3.03
C LYS A 298 -9.01 13.47 -4.41
N VAL A 299 -10.17 14.10 -4.62
CA VAL A 299 -10.49 14.77 -5.91
C VAL A 299 -9.65 16.02 -6.19
N VAL A 300 -8.90 16.53 -5.21
CA VAL A 300 -7.96 17.66 -5.37
C VAL A 300 -6.50 17.24 -5.34
N ASP A 301 -6.23 15.93 -5.32
CA ASP A 301 -4.88 15.39 -5.29
C ASP A 301 -4.04 15.86 -6.49
N PRO A 302 -2.74 16.19 -6.35
CA PRO A 302 -1.91 16.59 -7.48
C PRO A 302 -1.82 15.52 -8.57
N ASN A 303 -1.92 14.24 -8.21
CA ASN A 303 -1.86 13.13 -9.15
C ASN A 303 -3.20 12.92 -9.86
N ARG A 304 -3.20 13.04 -11.20
CA ARG A 304 -4.40 12.85 -12.02
C ARG A 304 -5.05 11.48 -11.84
N GLN A 305 -4.26 10.41 -11.76
CA GLN A 305 -4.81 9.07 -11.61
C GLN A 305 -5.58 8.93 -10.30
N ILE A 306 -5.07 9.53 -9.22
CA ILE A 306 -5.72 9.52 -7.91
C ILE A 306 -7.05 10.27 -7.95
N ARG A 307 -7.11 11.42 -8.64
CA ARG A 307 -8.38 12.14 -8.86
C ARG A 307 -9.37 11.32 -9.69
N ASP A 308 -8.91 10.69 -10.77
CA ASP A 308 -9.75 9.84 -11.64
C ASP A 308 -10.28 8.62 -10.86
N ASP A 309 -9.47 7.99 -10.01
CA ASP A 309 -9.86 6.88 -9.14
C ASP A 309 -10.87 7.34 -8.05
N ALA A 310 -10.73 8.55 -7.51
CA ALA A 310 -11.69 9.13 -6.55
C ALA A 310 -13.06 9.35 -7.17
N LEU A 311 -13.12 9.86 -8.40
CA LEU A 311 -14.37 10.03 -9.11
C LEU A 311 -15.03 8.68 -9.48
N GLN A 312 -14.23 7.66 -9.82
CA GLN A 312 -14.75 6.30 -10.03
C GLN A 312 -15.27 5.67 -8.74
N MET A 313 -14.59 5.90 -7.60
CA MET A 313 -15.07 5.48 -6.30
C MET A 313 -16.40 6.15 -5.95
N LEU A 314 -16.56 7.44 -6.27
CA LEU A 314 -17.82 8.18 -6.10
C LEU A 314 -18.94 7.64 -7.00
N GLU A 315 -18.64 7.34 -8.25
CA GLU A 315 -19.60 6.73 -9.17
C GLU A 315 -20.07 5.37 -8.63
N THR A 316 -19.14 4.56 -8.14
CA THR A 316 -19.46 3.27 -7.49
C THR A 316 -20.32 3.46 -6.23
N LEU A 317 -19.99 4.44 -5.39
CA LEU A 317 -20.79 4.78 -4.20
C LEU A 317 -22.23 5.18 -4.60
N SER A 318 -22.36 6.04 -5.61
CA SER A 318 -23.64 6.48 -6.13
C SER A 318 -24.49 5.33 -6.67
N VAL A 319 -23.88 4.41 -7.43
CA VAL A 319 -24.58 3.24 -7.96
C VAL A 319 -25.04 2.30 -6.83
N ARG A 320 -24.25 2.16 -5.76
CA ARG A 320 -24.58 1.23 -4.66
C ARG A 320 -25.62 1.78 -3.70
N GLU A 321 -25.52 3.06 -3.34
CA GLU A 321 -26.31 3.64 -2.26
C GLU A 321 -27.48 4.50 -2.76
N TRP A 322 -27.37 5.04 -3.97
CA TRP A 322 -28.28 6.09 -4.48
C TRP A 322 -28.93 5.76 -5.82
N ALA A 323 -28.69 4.58 -6.39
CA ALA A 323 -29.38 4.15 -7.59
C ALA A 323 -30.83 3.76 -7.26
N GLU A 324 -31.76 4.69 -7.43
CA GLU A 324 -33.18 4.37 -7.49
C GLU A 324 -33.57 3.83 -8.88
N ASP A 325 -34.46 2.82 -8.91
CA ASP A 325 -34.96 2.15 -10.13
C ASP A 325 -35.59 3.16 -11.11
N GLY A 326 -34.79 3.70 -12.03
CA GLY A 326 -35.26 4.37 -13.25
C GLY A 326 -35.09 5.89 -13.35
N MET A 327 -34.35 6.56 -12.45
CA MET A 327 -34.05 7.99 -12.60
C MET A 327 -32.60 8.22 -13.07
N GLU A 328 -32.43 8.97 -14.17
CA GLU A 328 -31.15 9.34 -14.83
C GLU A 328 -30.19 10.19 -13.96
N GLY A 329 -30.31 10.15 -12.62
CA GLY A 329 -29.43 10.87 -11.68
C GLY A 329 -28.13 10.14 -11.34
N CYS A 330 -28.07 8.83 -11.58
CA CYS A 330 -26.90 8.01 -11.24
C CYS A 330 -25.76 8.24 -12.25
N GLY A 331 -24.65 8.86 -11.81
CA GLY A 331 -23.44 9.06 -12.63
C GLY A 331 -23.11 10.50 -13.03
N GLY A 332 -23.93 11.49 -12.65
CA GLY A 332 -23.76 12.90 -13.05
C GLY A 332 -22.74 13.73 -12.27
N TYR A 333 -21.88 13.13 -11.44
CA TYR A 333 -20.93 13.86 -10.57
C TYR A 333 -19.60 14.21 -11.28
N ARG A 334 -19.37 13.67 -12.48
CA ARG A 334 -18.18 13.94 -13.28
C ARG A 334 -18.33 15.23 -14.09
N ALA A 335 -18.23 16.39 -13.43
CA ALA A 335 -18.06 17.63 -14.19
C ALA A 335 -16.63 17.70 -14.75
N ALA A 336 -16.49 18.08 -16.03
CA ALA A 336 -15.18 18.18 -16.67
C ALA A 336 -14.36 19.30 -16.00
N VAL A 337 -13.24 18.95 -15.36
CA VAL A 337 -12.27 19.94 -14.88
C VAL A 337 -11.49 20.47 -16.09
N VAL A 338 -11.79 21.70 -16.51
CA VAL A 338 -11.05 22.39 -17.56
C VAL A 338 -9.84 23.08 -16.93
N GLY A 339 -8.70 22.37 -16.85
CA GLY A 339 -7.41 22.95 -16.44
C GLY A 339 -6.55 22.05 -15.55
N ASN A 340 -5.24 22.34 -15.52
CA ASN A 340 -4.24 21.67 -14.67
C ASN A 340 -3.85 22.52 -13.44
N LEU A 341 -4.60 23.59 -13.15
CA LEU A 341 -4.29 24.50 -12.05
C LEU A 341 -4.91 24.01 -10.73
N PRO A 342 -4.19 24.06 -9.59
CA PRO A 342 -4.70 23.69 -8.27
C PRO A 342 -6.06 24.33 -7.93
N ASP A 343 -6.21 25.63 -8.19
CA ASP A 343 -7.44 26.39 -7.92
C ASP A 343 -8.64 25.84 -8.70
N SER A 344 -8.42 25.30 -9.91
CA SER A 344 -9.48 24.67 -10.70
C SER A 344 -10.01 23.40 -10.05
N TYR A 345 -9.13 22.62 -9.42
CA TYR A 345 -9.53 21.41 -8.70
C TYR A 345 -10.25 21.73 -7.40
N GLN A 346 -9.81 22.74 -6.64
CA GLN A 346 -10.50 23.19 -5.44
C GLN A 346 -11.90 23.74 -5.75
N GLN A 347 -12.04 24.55 -6.80
CA GLN A 347 -13.35 25.02 -7.26
C GLN A 347 -14.25 23.86 -7.70
N PHE A 348 -13.70 22.86 -8.37
CA PHE A 348 -14.43 21.65 -8.74
C PHE A 348 -14.90 20.89 -7.50
N GLN A 349 -14.02 20.66 -6.52
CA GLN A 349 -14.35 20.01 -5.26
C GLN A 349 -15.48 20.74 -4.53
N TYR A 350 -15.43 22.07 -4.46
CA TYR A 350 -16.50 22.86 -3.84
C TYR A 350 -17.84 22.69 -4.57
N LYS A 351 -17.84 22.78 -5.92
CA LYS A 351 -19.06 22.57 -6.72
C LYS A 351 -19.61 21.16 -6.57
N LEU A 352 -18.73 20.16 -6.55
CA LEU A 352 -19.08 18.76 -6.32
C LEU A 352 -19.71 18.60 -4.94
N SER A 353 -19.10 19.17 -3.90
CA SER A 353 -19.62 19.17 -2.54
C SER A 353 -21.00 19.83 -2.45
N CYS A 354 -21.19 21.00 -3.08
CA CYS A 354 -22.51 21.65 -3.16
C CYS A 354 -23.59 20.77 -3.80
N LYS A 355 -23.24 20.03 -4.86
CA LYS A 355 -24.18 19.13 -5.52
C LYS A 355 -24.53 17.96 -4.60
N LEU A 356 -23.53 17.30 -4.02
CA LEU A 356 -23.73 16.19 -3.09
C LEU A 356 -24.53 16.59 -1.84
N ALA A 357 -24.27 17.77 -1.27
CA ALA A 357 -25.02 18.26 -0.12
C ALA A 357 -26.48 18.57 -0.44
N LYS A 358 -26.80 18.96 -1.69
CA LYS A 358 -28.18 19.17 -2.14
C LYS A 358 -28.91 17.86 -2.42
N ASP A 359 -28.21 16.91 -3.02
CA ASP A 359 -28.77 15.61 -3.38
C ASP A 359 -28.98 14.73 -2.13
N HIS A 360 -28.07 14.80 -1.15
CA HIS A 360 -28.02 13.92 0.03
C HIS A 360 -27.91 14.69 1.37
N PRO A 361 -28.88 15.58 1.70
CA PRO A 361 -28.82 16.41 2.89
C PRO A 361 -28.82 15.63 4.22
N GLU A 362 -29.28 14.38 4.22
CA GLU A 362 -29.28 13.48 5.37
C GLU A 362 -27.87 13.08 5.82
N LEU A 363 -26.87 13.15 4.94
CA LEU A 363 -25.47 12.85 5.28
C LEU A 363 -24.76 14.01 5.97
N SER A 364 -25.33 15.22 5.96
CA SER A 364 -24.67 16.43 6.46
C SER A 364 -24.17 16.33 7.89
N GLN A 365 -24.96 15.76 8.80
CA GLN A 365 -24.57 15.64 10.20
C GLN A 365 -23.35 14.72 10.36
N LEU A 366 -23.43 13.50 9.80
CA LEU A 366 -22.38 12.49 9.93
C LEU A 366 -21.11 12.89 9.18
N LEU A 367 -21.23 13.51 8.02
CA LEU A 367 -20.08 13.99 7.25
C LEU A 367 -19.37 15.16 7.93
N CYS A 368 -20.12 16.09 8.54
CA CYS A 368 -19.50 17.17 9.32
C CYS A 368 -18.75 16.62 10.54
N GLU A 369 -19.30 15.63 11.25
CA GLU A 369 -18.57 14.96 12.35
C GLU A 369 -17.30 14.29 11.85
N GLU A 370 -17.40 13.53 10.75
CA GLU A 370 -16.27 12.82 10.17
C GLU A 370 -15.15 13.78 9.73
N ILE A 371 -15.49 14.83 8.97
CA ILE A 371 -14.55 15.84 8.51
C ILE A 371 -13.87 16.53 9.70
N MET A 372 -14.62 16.91 10.73
CA MET A 372 -14.05 17.55 11.92
C MET A 372 -13.15 16.61 12.71
N GLN A 373 -13.52 15.34 12.85
CA GLN A 373 -12.67 14.35 13.50
C GLN A 373 -11.34 14.19 12.75
N ARG A 374 -11.37 14.14 11.40
CA ARG A 374 -10.15 14.12 10.59
C ARG A 374 -9.29 15.37 10.77
N GLN A 375 -9.88 16.55 10.96
CA GLN A 375 -9.13 17.77 11.24
C GLN A 375 -8.39 17.70 12.58
N LEU A 376 -9.04 17.16 13.61
CA LEU A 376 -8.47 17.02 14.95
C LEU A 376 -7.34 15.99 14.99
N ASP A 377 -7.46 14.91 14.20
CA ASP A 377 -6.48 13.82 14.14
C ASP A 377 -5.36 14.07 13.11
N ALA A 378 -5.59 14.94 12.12
CA ALA A 378 -4.62 15.23 11.08
C ALA A 378 -3.38 15.95 11.63
N VAL A 379 -2.21 15.45 11.22
CA VAL A 379 -0.91 16.06 11.53
C VAL A 379 -0.46 17.00 10.40
N ASP A 380 -0.99 16.83 9.17
CA ASP A 380 -0.60 17.58 7.98
C ASP A 380 -1.56 18.75 7.67
N ILE A 381 -0.99 19.95 7.58
CA ILE A 381 -1.63 21.23 7.30
C ILE A 381 -2.31 21.24 5.92
N ILE A 382 -1.75 20.54 4.93
CA ILE A 382 -2.32 20.49 3.57
C ILE A 382 -3.60 19.64 3.55
N ALA A 383 -3.59 18.53 4.28
CA ALA A 383 -4.78 17.70 4.45
C ALA A 383 -5.89 18.44 5.21
N GLN A 384 -5.50 19.31 6.13
CA GLN A 384 -6.42 20.16 6.89
C GLN A 384 -7.11 21.20 5.99
N HIS A 385 -6.38 21.91 5.11
CA HIS A 385 -6.96 22.90 4.20
C HIS A 385 -8.04 22.33 3.26
N GLN A 386 -7.71 21.24 2.57
CA GLN A 386 -8.54 20.67 1.50
C GLN A 386 -9.90 20.16 2.00
N VAL A 387 -9.99 19.79 3.27
CA VAL A 387 -11.19 19.22 3.88
C VAL A 387 -12.11 20.31 4.47
N LEU A 388 -11.59 21.51 4.79
CA LEU A 388 -12.41 22.61 5.34
C LEU A 388 -13.30 23.26 4.26
N THR A 389 -12.76 23.49 3.06
CA THR A 389 -13.48 24.16 1.97
C THR A 389 -14.73 23.39 1.53
N CYS A 390 -14.66 22.06 1.52
CA CYS A 390 -15.77 21.22 1.09
C CYS A 390 -16.86 21.07 2.16
N MET A 391 -16.64 21.48 3.42
CA MET A 391 -17.60 21.29 4.51
C MET A 391 -18.74 22.31 4.51
N ALA A 392 -18.49 23.56 4.06
CA ALA A 392 -19.47 24.64 4.16
C ALA A 392 -20.86 24.31 3.57
N PRO A 393 -21.00 23.69 2.38
CA PRO A 393 -22.30 23.33 1.83
C PRO A 393 -23.08 22.33 2.69
N TRP A 394 -22.39 21.48 3.44
CA TRP A 394 -23.05 20.49 4.31
C TRP A 394 -23.58 21.12 5.59
N ILE A 395 -22.87 22.11 6.14
CA ILE A 395 -23.31 22.89 7.30
C ILE A 395 -24.63 23.62 7.00
N GLU A 396 -24.84 24.06 5.75
CA GLU A 396 -26.07 24.75 5.36
C GLU A 396 -27.34 23.91 5.59
N ASN A 397 -27.25 22.58 5.56
CA ASN A 397 -28.37 21.68 5.81
C ASN A 397 -28.61 21.39 7.30
N LEU A 398 -27.68 21.77 8.18
CA LEU A 398 -27.78 21.47 9.60
C LEU A 398 -28.83 22.34 10.29
N ASN A 399 -29.61 21.70 11.15
CA ASN A 399 -30.54 22.39 12.04
C ASN A 399 -29.99 22.37 13.48
N PHE A 400 -29.27 23.43 13.85
CA PHE A 400 -28.63 23.57 15.16
C PHE A 400 -29.61 23.49 16.33
N TRP A 401 -30.88 23.87 16.15
CA TRP A 401 -31.90 23.77 17.20
C TRP A 401 -32.27 22.32 17.50
N LYS A 402 -32.53 21.51 16.46
CA LYS A 402 -32.80 20.08 16.62
C LYS A 402 -31.61 19.32 17.20
N LEU A 403 -30.40 19.82 16.97
CA LEU A 403 -29.14 19.23 17.40
C LEU A 403 -28.61 19.77 18.74
N LYS A 404 -29.31 20.74 19.35
CA LYS A 404 -28.92 21.33 20.62
C LYS A 404 -29.03 20.32 21.77
N ASP A 405 -30.15 19.59 21.81
CA ASP A 405 -30.44 18.65 22.91
C ASP A 405 -29.53 17.40 22.89
N SER A 406 -28.91 17.07 21.75
CA SER A 406 -27.95 15.98 21.63
C SER A 406 -26.51 16.38 21.98
N GLY A 407 -26.27 17.65 22.32
CA GLY A 407 -24.92 18.21 22.54
C GLY A 407 -24.05 18.21 21.28
N TRP A 408 -24.61 17.88 20.11
CA TRP A 408 -23.88 17.80 18.85
C TRP A 408 -23.44 19.18 18.38
N SER A 409 -24.32 20.18 18.47
CA SER A 409 -24.01 21.56 18.10
C SER A 409 -22.85 22.12 18.91
N GLU A 410 -22.79 21.81 20.21
CA GLU A 410 -21.70 22.26 21.09
C GLU A 410 -20.37 21.58 20.72
N ARG A 411 -20.40 20.27 20.44
CA ARG A 411 -19.21 19.52 19.98
C ARG A 411 -18.68 20.08 18.66
N LEU A 412 -19.55 20.36 17.69
CA LEU A 412 -19.16 20.97 16.42
C LEU A 412 -18.52 22.34 16.65
N LEU A 413 -19.16 23.22 17.42
CA LEU A 413 -18.64 24.57 17.69
C LEU A 413 -17.31 24.55 18.43
N LYS A 414 -17.13 23.64 19.40
CA LYS A 414 -15.84 23.42 20.08
C LYS A 414 -14.75 22.97 19.11
N SER A 415 -15.08 22.05 18.21
CA SER A 415 -14.14 21.56 17.19
C SER A 415 -13.75 22.67 16.22
N LEU A 416 -14.73 23.44 15.74
CA LEU A 416 -14.50 24.58 14.86
C LEU A 416 -13.69 25.69 15.55
N TYR A 417 -13.94 25.95 16.84
CA TYR A 417 -13.14 26.88 17.63
C TYR A 417 -11.68 26.43 17.72
N TYR A 418 -11.43 25.14 17.99
CA TYR A 418 -10.07 24.60 18.02
C TYR A 418 -9.37 24.73 16.66
N VAL A 419 -10.07 24.38 15.57
CA VAL A 419 -9.55 24.56 14.20
C VAL A 419 -9.26 26.03 13.91
N THR A 420 -10.15 26.94 14.31
CA THR A 420 -9.97 28.40 14.17
C THR A 420 -8.74 28.89 14.93
N TRP A 421 -8.55 28.42 16.16
CA TRP A 421 -7.41 28.79 16.97
C TRP A 421 -6.08 28.24 16.41
N ARG A 422 -6.08 27.03 15.86
CA ARG A 422 -4.89 26.40 15.27
C ARG A 422 -4.53 26.93 13.89
N HIS A 423 -5.52 27.24 13.06
CA HIS A 423 -5.34 27.47 11.62
C HIS A 423 -5.94 28.80 11.11
N GLY A 424 -6.51 29.63 11.98
CA GLY A 424 -7.10 30.94 11.65
C GLY A 424 -6.21 31.83 10.81
N ASP A 425 -4.91 31.84 11.12
CA ASP A 425 -3.93 32.66 10.39
C ASP A 425 -3.54 32.07 9.03
N GLN A 426 -3.73 30.76 8.85
CA GLN A 426 -3.35 30.03 7.63
C GLN A 426 -4.47 30.00 6.60
N PHE A 427 -5.73 29.88 7.05
CA PHE A 427 -6.93 29.73 6.21
C PHE A 427 -8.05 30.69 6.63
N PRO A 428 -7.79 32.01 6.63
CA PRO A 428 -8.74 33.00 7.14
C PRO A 428 -10.06 33.00 6.36
N ASP A 429 -10.00 32.87 5.03
CA ASP A 429 -11.18 32.93 4.16
C ASP A 429 -12.10 31.70 4.34
N GLU A 430 -11.51 30.51 4.46
CA GLU A 430 -12.25 29.27 4.68
C GLU A 430 -12.92 29.27 6.06
N ILE A 431 -12.19 29.71 7.09
CA ILE A 431 -12.70 29.78 8.45
C ILE A 431 -13.80 30.85 8.56
N GLU A 432 -13.60 32.03 7.98
CA GLU A 432 -14.62 33.08 7.91
C GLU A 432 -15.87 32.55 7.22
N LYS A 433 -15.72 31.81 6.12
CA LYS A 433 -16.85 31.22 5.40
C LYS A 433 -17.62 30.22 6.26
N LEU A 434 -16.92 29.33 6.98
CA LEU A 434 -17.56 28.36 7.87
C LEU A 434 -18.35 29.06 8.99
N TRP A 435 -17.74 30.05 9.66
CA TRP A 435 -18.41 30.84 10.70
C TRP A 435 -19.57 31.65 10.14
N SER A 436 -19.42 32.24 8.96
CA SER A 436 -20.49 33.00 8.28
C SER A 436 -21.67 32.10 7.92
N THR A 437 -21.41 30.88 7.44
CA THR A 437 -22.46 29.89 7.17
C THR A 437 -23.22 29.53 8.45
N ILE A 438 -22.52 29.25 9.54
CA ILE A 438 -23.15 28.97 10.85
C ILE A 438 -23.95 30.18 11.35
N ALA A 439 -23.36 31.37 11.30
CA ALA A 439 -23.98 32.61 11.78
C ALA A 439 -25.24 32.95 10.96
N SER A 440 -25.22 32.75 9.64
CA SER A 440 -26.39 32.97 8.78
C SER A 440 -27.58 32.08 9.16
N LYS A 441 -27.31 30.87 9.67
CA LYS A 441 -28.34 29.93 10.16
C LYS A 441 -28.79 30.30 11.56
N ALA A 442 -27.86 30.66 12.45
CA ALA A 442 -28.18 31.09 13.81
C ALA A 442 -28.91 32.46 13.85
N GLY A 443 -28.69 33.33 12.87
CA GLY A 443 -29.32 34.66 12.74
C GLY A 443 -30.83 34.64 12.50
N THR A 444 -31.42 33.48 12.19
CA THR A 444 -32.89 33.33 12.22
C THR A 444 -33.46 33.14 13.63
N SER A 445 -32.62 33.05 14.67
CA SER A 445 -33.05 33.06 16.07
C SER A 445 -31.93 33.53 17.01
N VAL A 446 -31.94 34.84 17.29
CA VAL A 446 -31.06 35.58 18.22
C VAL A 446 -30.93 34.92 19.62
N GLN A 447 -31.85 34.04 20.00
CA GLN A 447 -31.84 33.33 21.28
C GLN A 447 -30.74 32.26 21.42
N PHE A 448 -30.11 31.79 20.33
CA PHE A 448 -29.13 30.70 20.41
C PHE A 448 -27.79 31.10 21.06
N TRP A 449 -27.34 32.35 20.88
CA TRP A 449 -26.04 32.81 21.38
C TRP A 449 -26.06 33.35 22.82
N ILE A 450 -27.24 33.52 23.40
CA ILE A 450 -27.44 34.15 24.72
C ILE A 450 -27.66 33.10 25.83
N SER A 451 -27.90 31.84 25.47
CA SER A 451 -28.04 30.70 26.38
C SER A 451 -26.82 29.81 26.36
#